data_AF-A0A7S1PPL4-F1
#
_entry.id   AF-A0A7S1PPL4-F1
#
_cell.length_a   1.000
_cell.length_b   1.000
_cell.length_c   1.000
_cell.angle_alpha   90.00
_cell.angle_beta   90.00
_cell.angle_gamma   90.00
#
_symmetry.space_group_name_H-M   'P 1'
#
loop_
_entity.id
_entity.type
_entity.pdbx_description
1 polymer ?
#
loop_
_entity_poly.entity_id
_entity_poly.type
_entity_poly.pdbx_seq_one_letter_code
_entity_poly.pdbx_strand_id
1 'polypeptide(L)'
;GYQREVLDRYPSHRCKATNLRCPMAPVAQAWLAALWLGATGSRSAEGVRTRQRGLLVEPSVSRSADPCLEARAQSEAAGAAAERKRALRGLYARVLEQCAGGALSLACVSHAEFADSPLDYLEECNGRMGPQPRLSGTVCRYAKAKDEDIAPLAQRYEVLARLLEEAERDCANVPILCVALANQCLNVPNVQYCFRECLRTGQMQHIFASAK
;
A
#
# COMPACT_ATOMS: atom_id res chain seq x y z
N GLY A 1 1.37 -4.63 -33.52
CA GLY A 1 0.04 -4.09 -33.19
C GLY A 1 -0.57 -4.85 -32.04
N TYR A 2 -0.33 -4.40 -30.80
CA TYR A 2 -1.04 -4.87 -29.58
C TYR A 2 -0.81 -3.92 -28.39
N GLN A 3 -0.70 -2.60 -28.63
CA GLN A 3 -0.32 -1.63 -27.57
C GLN A 3 -0.98 -0.24 -27.69
N ARG A 4 -2.15 -0.10 -28.34
CA ARG A 4 -2.77 1.23 -28.52
C ARG A 4 -4.18 1.43 -28.00
N GLU A 5 -4.74 0.53 -27.19
CA GLU A 5 -6.17 0.60 -26.81
C GLU A 5 -6.49 0.73 -25.30
N VAL A 6 -5.53 1.01 -24.42
CA VAL A 6 -5.80 1.06 -22.96
C VAL A 6 -5.76 2.48 -22.35
N LEU A 7 -5.62 3.54 -23.15
CA LEU A 7 -5.52 4.92 -22.62
C LEU A 7 -6.82 5.75 -22.68
N ASP A 8 -7.94 5.22 -23.17
CA ASP A 8 -9.18 6.02 -23.38
C ASP A 8 -10.32 5.78 -22.37
N ARG A 9 -10.08 5.11 -21.22
CA ARG A 9 -11.18 4.71 -20.31
C ARG A 9 -11.28 5.38 -18.95
N TYR A 10 -10.52 6.43 -18.68
CA TYR A 10 -10.78 7.31 -17.53
C TYR A 10 -11.39 8.63 -18.01
N PRO A 11 -12.72 8.82 -17.94
CA PRO A 11 -13.28 10.15 -17.98
C PRO A 11 -12.85 10.85 -16.68
N SER A 12 -11.75 11.61 -16.78
CA SER A 12 -11.47 12.69 -15.84
C SER A 12 -12.76 13.51 -15.71
N HIS A 13 -13.31 13.57 -14.51
CA HIS A 13 -14.36 14.53 -14.17
C HIS A 13 -13.77 15.93 -14.33
N ARG A 14 -13.78 16.44 -15.57
CA ARG A 14 -13.67 17.87 -15.84
C ARG A 14 -14.89 18.51 -15.22
N CYS A 15 -14.72 19.12 -14.05
CA CYS A 15 -15.52 20.29 -13.69
C CYS A 15 -15.23 21.35 -14.77
N LYS A 16 -16.04 21.37 -15.83
CA LYS A 16 -16.04 22.45 -16.80
C LYS A 16 -16.35 23.73 -16.02
N ALA A 17 -15.40 24.66 -16.07
CA ALA A 17 -15.53 26.01 -15.56
C ALA A 17 -16.63 26.74 -16.34
N THR A 18 -17.88 26.58 -15.91
CA THR A 18 -18.99 27.43 -16.31
C THR A 18 -19.69 27.88 -15.04
N ASN A 19 -19.29 29.07 -14.56
CA ASN A 19 -20.09 30.08 -13.86
C ASN A 19 -21.40 29.65 -13.19
N LEU A 20 -21.37 28.65 -12.32
CA LEU A 20 -22.48 28.32 -11.43
C LEU A 20 -21.95 28.21 -10.01
N ARG A 21 -22.41 29.16 -9.20
CA ARG A 21 -22.15 29.30 -7.77
C ARG A 21 -22.47 27.98 -7.06
N CYS A 22 -21.47 27.33 -6.50
CA CYS A 22 -21.71 26.32 -5.46
C CYS A 22 -22.16 27.05 -4.19
N PRO A 23 -23.38 26.81 -3.67
CA PRO A 23 -23.76 27.31 -2.37
C PRO A 23 -22.93 26.57 -1.31
N MET A 24 -22.05 27.29 -0.63
CA MET A 24 -21.45 26.80 0.61
C MET A 24 -22.54 26.75 1.67
N ALA A 25 -22.92 25.54 2.10
CA ALA A 25 -23.76 25.37 3.27
C ALA A 25 -22.91 25.63 4.53
N PRO A 26 -23.35 26.51 5.46
CA PRO A 26 -22.70 26.66 6.74
C PRO A 26 -23.18 25.52 7.66
N VAL A 27 -22.39 24.46 7.80
CA VAL A 27 -22.65 23.47 8.86
C VAL A 27 -22.07 24.02 10.14
N ALA A 28 -22.98 24.58 10.93
CA ALA A 28 -22.76 25.20 12.21
C ALA A 28 -22.19 24.23 13.25
N GLN A 29 -21.36 24.82 14.08
CA GLN A 29 -20.93 24.41 15.41
C GLN A 29 -22.07 23.78 16.24
N ALA A 30 -21.84 22.56 16.70
CA ALA A 30 -22.38 22.01 17.95
C ALA A 30 -21.54 20.78 18.32
N TRP A 31 -21.52 20.38 19.59
CA TRP A 31 -20.76 19.25 20.17
C TRP A 31 -19.39 19.59 20.77
N LEU A 32 -19.38 20.62 21.61
CA LEU A 32 -18.53 20.67 22.81
C LEU A 32 -19.45 20.73 24.03
N ALA A 33 -19.77 19.57 24.62
CA ALA A 33 -20.15 19.39 26.04
C ALA A 33 -20.73 17.99 26.27
N ALA A 34 -19.87 17.05 26.65
CA ALA A 34 -20.26 15.91 27.50
C ALA A 34 -19.00 15.40 28.21
N LEU A 35 -18.54 16.21 29.15
CA LEU A 35 -17.57 15.83 30.17
C LEU A 35 -18.22 14.79 31.11
N TRP A 36 -17.46 13.73 31.40
CA TRP A 36 -17.28 13.16 32.74
C TRP A 36 -18.51 12.77 33.56
N LEU A 37 -18.74 11.46 33.72
CA LEU A 37 -19.01 10.83 35.02
C LEU A 37 -18.91 9.29 34.94
N GLY A 38 -17.86 8.74 35.54
CA GLY A 38 -17.89 7.49 36.32
C GLY A 38 -18.02 6.15 35.60
N ALA A 39 -16.91 5.41 35.51
CA ALA A 39 -16.89 3.97 35.80
C ALA A 39 -15.47 3.51 36.11
N THR A 40 -15.20 3.36 37.40
CA THR A 40 -14.06 2.65 37.97
C THR A 40 -14.25 1.15 37.77
N GLY A 41 -13.21 0.45 37.28
CA GLY A 41 -13.02 -0.99 37.55
C GLY A 41 -12.90 -1.91 36.34
N SER A 42 -11.67 -2.28 35.98
CA SER A 42 -11.10 -3.60 36.29
C SER A 42 -9.81 -3.78 35.49
N ARG A 43 -8.74 -4.13 36.21
CA ARG A 43 -7.41 -4.39 35.69
C ARG A 43 -7.43 -5.73 34.96
N SER A 44 -7.20 -5.71 33.65
CA SER A 44 -6.68 -6.87 32.91
C SER A 44 -5.29 -6.51 32.41
N ALA A 45 -4.35 -7.40 32.68
CA ALA A 45 -2.91 -7.21 32.54
C ALA A 45 -2.52 -6.84 31.10
N GLU A 46 -2.27 -5.56 30.88
CA GLU A 46 -1.54 -5.07 29.72
C GLU A 46 -0.08 -5.49 29.85
N GLY A 47 0.34 -6.41 28.98
CA GLY A 47 1.74 -6.57 28.62
C GLY A 47 2.24 -5.23 28.12
N VAL A 48 3.01 -4.54 28.97
CA VAL A 48 3.64 -3.26 28.70
C VAL A 48 4.58 -3.42 27.50
N ARG A 49 4.07 -3.15 26.30
CA ARG A 49 4.90 -2.78 25.16
C ARG A 49 5.54 -1.46 25.50
N THR A 50 6.79 -1.54 25.91
CA THR A 50 7.66 -0.42 26.26
C THR A 50 7.57 0.65 25.17
N ARG A 51 6.87 1.76 25.49
CA ARG A 51 7.00 3.02 24.76
C ARG A 51 8.47 3.44 24.87
N GLN A 52 9.26 3.19 23.83
CA GLN A 52 10.57 3.79 23.68
C GLN A 52 10.40 5.31 23.54
N ARG A 53 10.46 6.00 24.69
CA ARG A 53 10.75 7.43 24.76
C ARG A 53 12.23 7.62 24.44
N GLY A 54 12.48 8.34 23.34
CA GLY A 54 13.65 9.19 23.10
C GLY A 54 14.99 8.71 23.66
N LEU A 55 15.67 7.83 22.92
CA LEU A 55 17.11 7.96 22.79
C LEU A 55 17.33 8.77 21.51
N LEU A 56 17.74 10.04 21.67
CA LEU A 56 18.41 10.75 20.59
C LEU A 56 19.72 10.00 20.34
N VAL A 57 19.65 9.01 19.44
CA VAL A 57 20.84 8.40 18.86
C VAL A 57 21.51 9.51 18.06
N GLU A 58 22.59 10.05 18.61
CA GLU A 58 23.47 10.92 17.83
C GLU A 58 23.84 10.18 16.54
N PRO A 59 23.72 10.81 15.37
CA PRO A 59 24.12 10.18 14.12
C PRO A 59 25.61 9.91 14.20
N SER A 60 25.99 8.65 14.41
CA SER A 60 27.37 8.22 14.32
C SER A 60 27.77 8.29 12.84
N VAL A 61 28.12 9.49 12.39
CA VAL A 61 28.75 9.78 11.10
C VAL A 61 30.16 9.17 11.14
N SER A 62 30.27 7.86 10.98
CA SER A 62 31.53 7.15 10.68
C SER A 62 31.38 5.62 10.51
N ARG A 63 30.27 5.14 9.96
CA ARG A 63 30.23 3.79 9.39
C ARG A 63 29.93 3.93 7.91
N SER A 64 30.93 3.61 7.08
CA SER A 64 30.73 3.26 5.68
C SER A 64 29.43 2.49 5.57
N ALA A 65 28.46 3.01 4.82
CA ALA A 65 27.20 2.31 4.62
C ALA A 65 27.55 0.96 4.00
N ASP A 66 27.43 -0.10 4.81
CA ASP A 66 27.78 -1.46 4.42
C ASP A 66 26.73 -1.91 3.40
N PRO A 67 27.13 -2.16 2.13
CA PRO A 67 26.19 -2.58 1.10
C PRO A 67 25.39 -3.83 1.50
N CYS A 68 25.96 -4.72 2.31
CA CYS A 68 25.31 -5.94 2.78
C CYS A 68 24.23 -5.66 3.82
N LEU A 69 24.47 -4.72 4.74
CA LEU A 69 23.44 -4.32 5.72
C LEU A 69 22.26 -3.65 5.02
N GLU A 70 22.53 -2.76 4.05
CA GLU A 70 21.48 -2.10 3.28
C GLU A 70 20.72 -3.10 2.40
N ALA A 71 21.42 -4.02 1.72
CA ALA A 71 20.79 -5.03 0.87
C ALA A 71 19.85 -5.95 1.65
N ARG A 72 20.28 -6.41 2.83
CA ARG A 72 19.43 -7.20 3.72
C ARG A 72 18.20 -6.42 4.18
N ALA A 73 18.37 -5.18 4.64
CA ALA A 73 17.25 -4.36 5.10
C ALA A 73 16.22 -4.11 3.98
N GLN A 74 16.68 -3.81 2.76
CA GLN A 74 15.80 -3.63 1.61
C GLN A 74 15.15 -4.94 1.15
N SER A 75 15.89 -6.06 1.16
CA SER A 75 15.38 -7.40 0.83
C SER A 75 14.24 -7.80 1.78
N GLU A 76 14.44 -7.69 3.08
CA GLU A 76 13.42 -7.97 4.11
C GLU A 76 12.19 -7.07 3.94
N ALA A 77 12.38 -5.76 3.75
CA ALA A 77 11.28 -4.80 3.56
C ALA A 77 10.49 -5.05 2.27
N ALA A 78 11.18 -5.31 1.15
CA ALA A 78 10.55 -5.61 -0.13
C ALA A 78 9.81 -6.95 -0.12
N GLY A 79 10.36 -7.97 0.55
CA GLY A 79 9.71 -9.25 0.78
C GLY A 79 8.39 -9.10 1.54
N ALA A 80 8.42 -8.40 2.68
CA ALA A 80 7.21 -8.11 3.47
C ALA A 80 6.17 -7.31 2.67
N ALA A 81 6.60 -6.32 1.89
CA ALA A 81 5.71 -5.55 1.02
C ALA A 81 5.09 -6.41 -0.08
N ALA A 82 5.87 -7.30 -0.72
CA ALA A 82 5.39 -8.22 -1.74
C ALA A 82 4.33 -9.18 -1.18
N GLU A 83 4.57 -9.76 -0.01
CA GLU A 83 3.61 -10.63 0.67
C GLU A 83 2.31 -9.89 0.98
N ARG A 84 2.39 -8.68 1.56
CA ARG A 84 1.21 -7.87 1.85
C ARG A 84 0.42 -7.53 0.60
N LYS A 85 1.08 -7.12 -0.49
CA LYS A 85 0.40 -6.79 -1.76
C LYS A 85 -0.23 -8.03 -2.39
N ARG A 86 0.40 -9.19 -2.31
CA ARG A 86 -0.18 -10.47 -2.75
C ARG A 86 -1.43 -10.83 -1.93
N ALA A 87 -1.38 -10.68 -0.61
CA ALA A 87 -2.53 -10.92 0.27
C ALA A 87 -3.71 -9.99 -0.06
N LEU A 88 -3.44 -8.70 -0.28
CA LEU A 88 -4.48 -7.73 -0.68
C LEU A 88 -5.08 -8.04 -2.05
N ARG A 89 -4.28 -8.48 -3.02
CA ARG A 89 -4.79 -8.95 -4.31
C ARG A 89 -5.70 -10.17 -4.12
N GLY A 90 -5.28 -11.14 -3.31
CA GLY A 90 -6.10 -12.32 -2.98
C GLY A 90 -7.42 -11.95 -2.31
N LEU A 91 -7.42 -10.98 -1.39
CA LEU A 91 -8.63 -10.42 -0.79
C LEU A 91 -9.59 -9.88 -1.85
N TYR A 92 -9.14 -8.98 -2.72
CA TYR A 92 -10.03 -8.34 -3.70
C TYR A 92 -10.52 -9.31 -4.78
N ALA A 93 -9.69 -10.26 -5.20
CA ALA A 93 -10.13 -11.36 -6.06
C ALA A 93 -11.29 -12.15 -5.42
N ARG A 94 -11.15 -12.53 -4.14
CA ARG A 94 -12.21 -13.25 -3.40
C ARG A 94 -13.47 -12.40 -3.23
N VAL A 95 -13.33 -11.11 -2.97
CA VAL A 95 -14.46 -10.18 -2.90
C VAL A 95 -15.18 -10.11 -4.24
N LEU A 96 -14.48 -10.05 -5.37
CA LEU A 96 -15.08 -10.02 -6.70
C LEU A 96 -15.89 -11.27 -7.03
N GLU A 97 -15.43 -12.44 -6.59
CA GLU A 97 -16.17 -13.70 -6.74
C GLU A 97 -17.50 -13.70 -5.96
N GLN A 98 -17.55 -13.00 -4.82
CA GLN A 98 -18.68 -13.07 -3.87
C GLN A 98 -19.58 -11.83 -3.87
N CYS A 99 -19.14 -10.70 -4.44
CA CYS A 99 -19.80 -9.41 -4.27
C CYS A 99 -21.22 -9.36 -4.85
N ALA A 100 -21.52 -10.18 -5.87
CA ALA A 100 -22.84 -10.28 -6.47
C ALA A 100 -23.91 -10.81 -5.49
N GLY A 101 -23.51 -11.59 -4.48
CA GLY A 101 -24.41 -12.15 -3.49
C GLY A 101 -24.90 -11.15 -2.44
N GLY A 102 -24.31 -9.95 -2.36
CA GLY A 102 -24.72 -8.93 -1.40
C GLY A 102 -24.39 -9.26 0.07
N ALA A 103 -23.61 -10.31 0.32
CA ALA A 103 -23.20 -10.71 1.67
C ALA A 103 -22.12 -9.79 2.27
N LEU A 104 -21.41 -9.04 1.42
CA LEU A 104 -20.26 -8.22 1.81
C LEU A 104 -20.67 -6.77 2.05
N SER A 105 -20.22 -6.20 3.17
CA SER A 105 -20.36 -4.80 3.50
C SER A 105 -19.24 -3.97 2.86
N LEU A 106 -19.59 -2.83 2.23
CA LEU A 106 -18.61 -1.92 1.65
C LEU A 106 -17.63 -1.38 2.71
N ALA A 107 -18.12 -1.08 3.91
CA ALA A 107 -17.29 -0.58 5.00
C ALA A 107 -16.26 -1.62 5.46
N CYS A 108 -16.63 -2.90 5.49
CA CYS A 108 -15.69 -3.96 5.85
C CYS A 108 -14.62 -4.14 4.78
N VAL A 109 -15.02 -4.19 3.50
CA VAL A 109 -14.09 -4.32 2.36
C VAL A 109 -13.12 -3.14 2.29
N SER A 110 -13.57 -1.91 2.57
CA SER A 110 -12.69 -0.73 2.52
C SER A 110 -11.71 -0.64 3.67
N HIS A 111 -12.02 -1.19 4.84
CA HIS A 111 -11.12 -1.17 6.00
C HIS A 111 -10.17 -2.38 6.03
N ALA A 112 -10.53 -3.49 5.38
CA ALA A 112 -9.71 -4.69 5.33
C ALA A 112 -8.29 -4.43 4.80
N GLU A 113 -8.09 -3.45 3.91
CA GLU A 113 -6.75 -3.15 3.37
C GLU A 113 -5.73 -2.65 4.42
N PHE A 114 -6.24 -2.09 5.52
CA PHE A 114 -5.42 -1.55 6.60
C PHE A 114 -5.13 -2.57 7.70
N ALA A 115 -5.88 -3.67 7.75
CA ALA A 115 -5.67 -4.72 8.74
C ALA A 115 -4.37 -5.51 8.49
N ASP A 116 -3.80 -6.07 9.55
CA ASP A 116 -2.62 -6.94 9.46
C ASP A 116 -2.97 -8.26 8.76
N SER A 117 -4.16 -8.81 9.05
CA SER A 117 -4.78 -9.93 8.33
C SER A 117 -6.07 -9.48 7.65
N PRO A 118 -6.03 -9.11 6.35
CA PRO A 118 -7.17 -8.53 5.66
C PRO A 118 -8.37 -9.49 5.53
N LEU A 119 -8.12 -10.79 5.37
CA LEU A 119 -9.17 -11.80 5.22
C LEU A 119 -9.90 -12.05 6.55
N ASP A 120 -9.16 -12.25 7.64
CA ASP A 120 -9.75 -12.49 8.97
C ASP A 120 -10.60 -11.28 9.41
N TYR A 121 -10.07 -10.07 9.19
CA TYR A 121 -10.82 -8.84 9.45
C TYR A 121 -12.11 -8.75 8.64
N LEU A 122 -12.06 -9.10 7.35
CA LEU A 122 -13.24 -9.04 6.48
C LEU A 122 -14.33 -10.00 6.96
N GLU A 123 -13.96 -11.22 7.35
CA GLU A 123 -14.90 -12.23 7.86
C GLU A 123 -15.54 -11.78 9.18
N GLU A 124 -14.73 -11.32 10.14
CA GLU A 124 -15.22 -10.81 11.44
C GLU A 124 -16.14 -9.59 11.26
N CYS A 125 -15.72 -8.62 10.44
CA CYS A 125 -16.49 -7.39 10.22
C CYS A 125 -17.83 -7.67 9.54
N ASN A 126 -17.86 -8.54 8.51
CA ASN A 126 -19.12 -8.89 7.84
C ASN A 126 -20.05 -9.69 8.76
N GLY A 127 -19.53 -10.54 9.63
CA GLY A 127 -20.31 -11.25 10.65
C GLY A 127 -21.03 -10.29 11.61
N ARG A 128 -20.42 -9.14 11.94
CA ARG A 128 -21.02 -8.11 12.78
C ARG A 128 -21.99 -7.19 12.05
N MET A 129 -21.65 -6.79 10.81
CA MET A 129 -22.44 -5.82 10.04
C MET A 129 -23.65 -6.43 9.34
N GLY A 130 -23.60 -7.72 9.02
CA GLY A 130 -24.62 -8.42 8.24
C GLY A 130 -24.62 -8.09 6.74
N PRO A 131 -25.47 -8.78 5.95
CA PRO A 131 -25.54 -8.64 4.51
C PRO A 131 -26.10 -7.28 4.06
N GLN A 132 -25.58 -6.75 2.95
CA GLN A 132 -25.96 -5.45 2.38
C GLN A 132 -26.25 -5.55 0.87
N PRO A 133 -27.32 -6.26 0.45
CA PRO A 133 -27.58 -6.55 -0.97
C PRO A 133 -27.77 -5.30 -1.83
N ARG A 134 -28.30 -4.22 -1.26
CA ARG A 134 -28.46 -2.92 -1.94
C ARG A 134 -27.13 -2.29 -2.37
N LEU A 135 -26.01 -2.68 -1.75
CA LEU A 135 -24.68 -2.14 -2.03
C LEU A 135 -23.76 -3.09 -2.79
N SER A 136 -24.23 -4.29 -3.14
CA SER A 136 -23.48 -5.32 -3.89
C SER A 136 -22.74 -4.76 -5.11
N GLY A 137 -23.44 -4.01 -5.98
CA GLY A 137 -22.84 -3.39 -7.16
C GLY A 137 -21.76 -2.34 -6.86
N THR A 138 -21.85 -1.64 -5.72
CA THR A 138 -20.80 -0.71 -5.29
C THR A 138 -19.59 -1.46 -4.73
N VAL A 139 -19.81 -2.55 -3.98
CA VAL A 139 -18.74 -3.42 -3.50
C VAL A 139 -17.97 -4.04 -4.67
N CYS A 140 -18.66 -4.57 -5.70
CA CYS A 140 -18.01 -5.12 -6.88
C CYS A 140 -17.15 -4.09 -7.61
N ARG A 141 -17.66 -2.87 -7.82
CA ARG A 141 -16.91 -1.79 -8.49
C ARG A 141 -15.69 -1.37 -7.68
N TYR A 142 -15.85 -1.23 -6.36
CA TYR A 142 -14.74 -0.89 -5.47
C TYR A 142 -13.64 -1.96 -5.50
N ALA A 143 -14.02 -3.23 -5.35
CA ALA A 143 -13.09 -4.35 -5.38
C ALA A 143 -12.37 -4.47 -6.72
N LYS A 144 -13.10 -4.26 -7.84
CA LYS A 144 -12.50 -4.26 -9.18
C LYS A 144 -11.45 -3.18 -9.34
N ALA A 145 -11.79 -1.94 -8.96
CA ALA A 145 -10.84 -0.82 -9.05
C ALA A 145 -9.59 -1.08 -8.20
N LYS A 146 -9.76 -1.60 -6.98
CA LYS A 146 -8.65 -1.95 -6.11
C LYS A 146 -7.79 -3.11 -6.62
N ASP A 147 -8.41 -4.14 -7.19
CA ASP A 147 -7.66 -5.24 -7.82
C ASP A 147 -6.84 -4.74 -9.02
N GLU A 148 -7.43 -3.91 -9.87
CA GLU A 148 -6.74 -3.29 -11.01
C GLU A 148 -5.56 -2.40 -10.57
N ASP A 149 -5.68 -1.68 -9.46
CA ASP A 149 -4.60 -0.86 -8.88
C ASP A 149 -3.50 -1.71 -8.23
N ILE A 150 -3.87 -2.77 -7.50
CA ILE A 150 -2.94 -3.55 -6.68
C ILE A 150 -2.24 -4.64 -7.49
N ALA A 151 -2.90 -5.24 -8.48
CA ALA A 151 -2.35 -6.32 -9.30
C ALA A 151 -0.98 -5.99 -9.92
N PRO A 152 -0.78 -4.85 -10.62
CA PRO A 152 0.54 -4.51 -11.17
C PRO A 152 1.56 -4.24 -10.06
N LEU A 153 1.15 -3.62 -8.94
CA LEU A 153 2.05 -3.35 -7.82
C LEU A 153 2.53 -4.64 -7.14
N ALA A 154 1.63 -5.59 -6.90
CA ALA A 154 1.98 -6.89 -6.32
C ALA A 154 3.04 -7.60 -7.17
N GLN A 155 2.83 -7.68 -8.48
CA GLN A 155 3.80 -8.28 -9.39
C GLN A 155 5.15 -7.55 -9.39
N ARG A 156 5.15 -6.20 -9.35
CA ARG A 156 6.38 -5.40 -9.33
C ARG A 156 7.17 -5.61 -8.04
N TYR A 157 6.51 -5.64 -6.88
CA TYR A 157 7.15 -5.96 -5.61
C TYR A 157 7.70 -7.39 -5.57
N GLU A 158 7.01 -8.37 -6.15
CA GLU A 158 7.53 -9.75 -6.26
C GLU A 158 8.81 -9.85 -7.10
N VAL A 159 8.90 -9.07 -8.18
CA VAL A 159 10.12 -8.99 -8.98
C VAL A 159 11.22 -8.27 -8.20
N LEU A 160 10.91 -7.15 -7.56
CA LEU A 160 11.86 -6.37 -6.78
C LEU A 160 12.45 -7.17 -5.60
N ALA A 161 11.59 -7.86 -4.84
CA ALA A 161 12.00 -8.67 -3.70
C ALA A 161 13.01 -9.75 -4.12
N ARG A 162 12.77 -10.45 -5.24
CA ARG A 162 13.70 -11.44 -5.78
C ARG A 162 15.04 -10.83 -6.18
N LEU A 163 15.04 -9.65 -6.82
CA LEU A 163 16.26 -8.97 -7.22
C LEU A 163 17.07 -8.48 -6.01
N LEU A 164 16.40 -8.02 -4.95
CA LEU A 164 17.05 -7.61 -3.72
C LEU A 164 17.57 -8.81 -2.92
N GLU A 165 16.89 -9.95 -2.95
CA GLU A 165 17.39 -11.21 -2.38
C GLU A 165 18.66 -11.69 -3.12
N GLU A 166 18.70 -11.58 -4.46
CA GLU A 166 19.91 -11.83 -5.24
C GLU A 166 21.03 -10.84 -4.88
N ALA A 167 20.70 -9.56 -4.75
CA ALA A 167 21.65 -8.51 -4.36
C ALA A 167 22.19 -8.68 -2.93
N GLU A 168 21.39 -9.21 -2.01
CA GLU A 168 21.82 -9.56 -0.65
C GLU A 168 22.88 -10.67 -0.67
N ARG A 169 22.71 -11.68 -1.53
CA ARG A 169 23.69 -12.79 -1.67
C ARG A 169 25.02 -12.33 -2.26
N ASP A 170 25.02 -11.31 -3.12
CA ASP A 170 26.20 -10.77 -3.79
C ASP A 170 26.53 -9.31 -3.37
N CYS A 171 26.16 -8.95 -2.14
CA CYS A 171 26.15 -7.57 -1.69
C CYS A 171 27.50 -6.84 -1.77
N ALA A 172 28.63 -7.57 -1.71
CA ALA A 172 29.97 -6.99 -1.83
C ALA A 172 30.23 -6.36 -3.22
N ASN A 173 29.56 -6.83 -4.26
CA ASN A 173 29.73 -6.37 -5.64
C ASN A 173 28.63 -5.40 -6.10
N VAL A 174 27.58 -5.22 -5.29
CA VAL A 174 26.43 -4.40 -5.63
C VAL A 174 26.66 -2.95 -5.21
N PRO A 175 26.56 -1.97 -6.12
CA PRO A 175 26.62 -0.56 -5.76
C PRO A 175 25.51 -0.21 -4.78
N ILE A 176 25.86 0.34 -3.61
CA ILE A 176 24.89 0.67 -2.56
C ILE A 176 23.77 1.59 -3.05
N LEU A 177 24.07 2.49 -3.98
CA LEU A 177 23.09 3.41 -4.57
C LEU A 177 21.94 2.65 -5.26
N CYS A 178 22.24 1.52 -5.90
CA CYS A 178 21.21 0.71 -6.59
C CYS A 178 20.27 0.04 -5.61
N VAL A 179 20.78 -0.42 -4.46
CA VAL A 179 20.00 -1.04 -3.39
C VAL A 179 19.15 0.01 -2.68
N ALA A 180 19.76 1.12 -2.25
CA ALA A 180 19.08 2.17 -1.50
C ALA A 180 17.94 2.83 -2.29
N LEU A 181 18.06 2.88 -3.63
CA LEU A 181 17.07 3.47 -4.52
C LEU A 181 16.22 2.44 -5.27
N ALA A 182 16.28 1.17 -4.91
CA ALA A 182 15.61 0.09 -5.65
C ALA A 182 14.09 0.29 -5.74
N ASN A 183 13.47 0.89 -4.71
CA ASN A 183 12.04 1.22 -4.68
C ASN A 183 11.62 2.19 -5.80
N GLN A 184 12.53 3.00 -6.35
CA GLN A 184 12.22 3.88 -7.48
C GLN A 184 11.87 3.07 -8.74
N CYS A 185 12.39 1.84 -8.87
CA CYS A 185 12.08 0.96 -9.99
C CYS A 185 10.61 0.48 -10.00
N LEU A 186 9.87 0.62 -8.90
CA LEU A 186 8.44 0.27 -8.87
C LEU A 186 7.57 1.19 -9.74
N ASN A 187 8.07 2.39 -10.06
CA ASN A 187 7.37 3.35 -10.91
C ASN A 187 7.50 3.05 -12.40
N VAL A 188 8.46 2.19 -12.80
CA VAL A 188 8.63 1.81 -14.20
C VAL A 188 7.88 0.51 -14.54
N PRO A 189 7.50 0.29 -15.82
CA PRO A 189 6.84 -0.94 -16.22
C PRO A 189 7.69 -2.20 -16.03
N ASN A 190 9.01 -2.08 -16.19
CA ASN A 190 9.96 -3.20 -16.10
C ASN A 190 10.98 -2.97 -14.97
N VAL A 191 10.61 -3.43 -13.77
CA VAL A 191 11.44 -3.35 -12.55
C VAL A 191 12.81 -4.01 -12.74
N GLN A 192 12.84 -5.18 -13.39
CA GLN A 192 14.04 -5.95 -13.63
C GLN A 192 15.04 -5.22 -14.52
N TYR A 193 14.56 -4.62 -15.62
CA TYR A 193 15.40 -3.79 -16.47
C TYR A 193 15.97 -2.60 -15.70
N CYS A 194 15.12 -1.88 -14.96
CA CYS A 194 15.55 -0.72 -14.17
C CYS A 194 16.67 -1.06 -13.17
N PHE A 195 16.48 -2.12 -12.38
CA PHE A 195 17.46 -2.51 -11.38
C PHE A 195 18.78 -2.99 -12.04
N ARG A 196 18.70 -3.82 -13.08
CA ARG A 196 19.89 -4.32 -13.80
C ARG A 196 20.67 -3.21 -14.49
N GLU A 197 19.98 -2.20 -15.03
CA GLU A 197 20.63 -1.05 -15.64
C GLU A 197 21.36 -0.21 -14.59
N CYS A 198 20.82 -0.10 -13.37
CA CYS A 198 21.56 0.48 -12.26
C CYS A 198 22.82 -0.32 -11.94
N LEU A 199 22.74 -1.66 -11.82
CA LEU A 199 23.91 -2.50 -11.55
C LEU A 199 25.00 -2.32 -12.61
N ARG A 200 24.61 -2.16 -13.88
CA ARG A 200 25.54 -1.97 -15.00
C ARG A 200 26.23 -0.60 -14.99
N THR A 201 25.50 0.46 -14.64
CA THR A 201 25.98 1.85 -14.76
C THR A 201 26.43 2.46 -13.44
N GLY A 202 26.06 1.85 -12.32
CA GLY A 202 26.17 2.42 -10.98
C GLY A 202 25.23 3.61 -10.73
N GLN A 203 24.24 3.87 -11.61
CA GLN A 203 23.42 5.09 -11.56
C GLN A 203 21.93 4.83 -11.87
N MET A 204 21.04 5.54 -11.17
CA MET A 204 19.57 5.47 -11.36
C MET A 204 19.01 6.51 -12.37
N GLN A 205 19.86 7.13 -13.20
CA GLN A 205 19.45 8.24 -14.07
C GLN A 205 18.36 7.89 -15.09
N HIS A 206 18.26 6.63 -15.49
CA HIS A 206 17.27 6.15 -16.47
C HIS A 206 15.81 6.27 -15.99
N ILE A 207 15.59 6.33 -14.67
CA ILE A 207 14.25 6.54 -14.09
C ILE A 207 13.74 7.96 -14.39
N PHE A 208 14.60 8.97 -14.28
CA PHE A 208 14.22 10.37 -14.53
C PHE A 208 13.99 10.68 -16.01
N ALA A 209 14.64 9.95 -16.91
CA ALA A 209 14.47 10.13 -18.35
C ALA A 209 13.10 9.65 -18.86
N SER A 210 12.46 8.73 -18.13
CA SER A 210 11.21 8.07 -18.55
C SER A 210 9.93 8.79 -18.11
N ALA A 211 10.05 9.88 -17.33
CA ALA A 211 8.92 10.61 -16.75
C ALA A 211 8.47 11.83 -17.58
N LYS A 212 8.87 11.92 -18.86
CA LYS A 212 8.42 12.94 -19.81
C LYS A 212 7.30 12.40 -20.69
#